data_AF-A0A069I6I1-F1
#
_entry.id   AF-A0A069I6I1-F1
#
_cell.length_a   1.000
_cell.length_b   1.000
_cell.length_c   1.000
_cell.angle_alpha   90.00
_cell.angle_beta   90.00
_cell.angle_gamma   90.00
#
_symmetry.space_group_name_H-M   'P 1'
#
loop_
_entity.id
_entity.type
_entity.pdbx_description
1 polymer ?
#
loop_
_entity_poly.entity_id
_entity_poly.type
_entity_poly.pdbx_seq_one_letter_code
_entity_poly.pdbx_strand_id
1 'polypeptide(L)'
;MSQKFLEIEVGPSPYDEECAQVGQDGYRERSRVECAVYIRQLYRIFGTHEPCVLSFVRQGFPHDFGQYYKVVACMNRRGQRIFDEGKLPAQWDHIARAELTWSLLSRRYRQECWDGRRDELDIPALYLGAVPDFPDHPVANWLALGFVPMPDVLALPHH
;
A
#
# COMPACT_ATOMS: atom_id res chain seq x y z
N MET A 1 11.36 15.85 31.01
CA MET A 1 10.36 16.69 30.31
C MET A 1 9.68 15.82 29.27
N SER A 2 8.34 15.72 29.26
CA SER A 2 7.61 14.94 28.25
C SER A 2 7.79 15.62 26.89
N GLN A 3 8.30 14.88 25.91
CA GLN A 3 8.45 15.37 24.55
C GLN A 3 7.05 15.48 23.94
N LYS A 4 6.56 16.70 23.72
CA LYS A 4 5.26 16.93 23.09
C LYS A 4 5.35 16.54 21.61
N PHE A 5 4.61 15.50 21.22
CA PHE A 5 4.44 15.11 19.82
C PHE A 5 3.34 15.94 19.17
N LEU A 6 3.53 16.27 17.90
CA LEU A 6 2.53 16.81 17.01
C LEU A 6 2.02 15.68 16.11
N GLU A 7 0.71 15.64 15.90
CA GLU A 7 0.04 14.71 15.00
C GLU A 7 -0.67 15.50 13.91
N ILE A 8 -0.49 15.10 12.66
CA ILE A 8 -1.15 15.69 11.49
C ILE A 8 -1.81 14.56 10.71
N GLU A 9 -3.11 14.71 10.43
CA GLU A 9 -3.84 13.78 9.56
C GLU A 9 -3.40 13.97 8.11
N VAL A 10 -2.81 12.93 7.51
CA VAL A 10 -2.36 12.93 6.12
C VAL A 10 -3.46 12.48 5.16
N GLY A 11 -4.34 11.59 5.63
CA GLY A 11 -5.41 11.00 4.83
C GLY A 11 -5.23 9.49 4.61
N PRO A 12 -6.21 8.82 4.00
CA PRO A 12 -6.20 7.36 3.77
C PRO A 12 -5.31 6.93 2.58
N SER A 13 -5.08 7.83 1.63
CA SER A 13 -4.39 7.64 0.35
C SER A 13 -3.82 8.99 -0.14
N PRO A 14 -3.03 9.01 -1.25
CA PRO A 14 -2.73 10.24 -1.98
C PRO A 14 -4.00 11.02 -2.34
N TYR A 15 -3.91 12.35 -2.41
CA TYR A 15 -5.09 13.22 -2.35
C TYR A 15 -5.94 13.28 -3.64
N ASP A 16 -5.41 12.84 -4.78
CA ASP A 16 -6.15 12.72 -6.06
C ASP A 16 -6.52 11.26 -6.38
N GLU A 17 -6.31 10.32 -5.45
CA GLU A 17 -6.61 8.89 -5.64
C GLU A 17 -7.91 8.49 -4.94
N GLU A 18 -8.65 7.58 -5.56
CA GLU A 18 -9.76 6.92 -4.88
C GLU A 18 -9.25 6.04 -3.73
N CYS A 19 -10.02 5.98 -2.63
CA CYS A 19 -9.72 5.14 -1.48
C CYS A 19 -10.93 4.35 -1.01
N ALA A 20 -10.69 3.26 -0.28
CA ALA A 20 -11.73 2.44 0.31
C ALA A 20 -12.64 3.27 1.23
N GLN A 21 -13.95 3.17 1.01
CA GLN A 21 -14.94 3.91 1.80
C GLN A 21 -15.61 3.02 2.84
N VAL A 22 -15.90 3.58 4.01
CA VAL A 22 -16.68 2.88 5.04
C VAL A 22 -18.04 2.49 4.45
N GLY A 23 -18.49 1.27 4.75
CA GLY A 23 -19.74 0.72 4.21
C GLY A 23 -19.59 -0.02 2.88
N GLN A 24 -18.42 0.03 2.22
CA GLN A 24 -18.12 -0.84 1.08
C GLN A 24 -17.67 -2.23 1.52
N ASP A 25 -17.96 -3.25 0.70
CA ASP A 25 -17.53 -4.62 0.94
C ASP A 25 -15.99 -4.71 1.02
N GLY A 26 -15.51 -5.41 2.06
CA GLY A 26 -14.08 -5.58 2.31
C GLY A 26 -13.34 -4.28 2.64
N TYR A 27 -14.05 -3.22 3.06
CA TYR A 27 -13.47 -1.94 3.44
C TYR A 27 -12.32 -2.08 4.45
N ARG A 28 -12.52 -2.89 5.50
CA ARG A 28 -11.52 -3.04 6.58
C ARG A 28 -10.21 -3.59 6.05
N GLU A 29 -10.25 -4.59 5.18
CA GLU A 29 -9.06 -5.17 4.57
C GLU A 29 -8.42 -4.18 3.59
N ARG A 30 -9.23 -3.58 2.71
CA ARG A 30 -8.75 -2.64 1.67
C ARG A 30 -8.07 -1.41 2.27
N SER A 31 -8.74 -0.72 3.19
CA SER A 31 -8.20 0.47 3.88
C SER A 31 -6.90 0.17 4.62
N ARG A 32 -6.76 -1.02 5.23
CA ARG A 32 -5.53 -1.41 5.92
C ARG A 32 -4.37 -1.62 4.96
N VAL A 33 -4.62 -2.17 3.77
CA VAL A 33 -3.61 -2.33 2.72
C VAL A 33 -3.24 -0.96 2.15
N GLU A 34 -4.23 -0.14 1.76
CA GLU A 34 -4.00 1.22 1.22
C GLU A 34 -3.17 2.08 2.20
N CYS A 35 -3.54 2.13 3.48
CA CYS A 35 -2.75 2.86 4.48
C CYS A 35 -1.32 2.32 4.63
N ALA A 36 -1.12 1.00 4.59
CA ALA A 36 0.21 0.42 4.73
C ALA A 36 1.10 0.76 3.52
N VAL A 37 0.54 0.71 2.32
CA VAL A 37 1.21 1.11 1.07
C VAL A 37 1.53 2.60 1.10
N TYR A 38 0.57 3.42 1.56
CA TYR A 38 0.76 4.87 1.64
C TYR A 38 1.86 5.25 2.62
N ILE A 39 1.89 4.63 3.80
CA ILE A 39 2.98 4.80 4.77
C ILE A 39 4.35 4.51 4.14
N ARG A 40 4.48 3.43 3.35
CA ARG A 40 5.74 3.12 2.64
C ARG A 40 6.09 4.16 1.58
N GLN A 41 5.11 4.66 0.81
CA GLN A 41 5.33 5.77 -0.13
C GLN A 41 5.79 7.04 0.58
N LEU A 42 5.19 7.38 1.72
CA LEU A 42 5.59 8.53 2.52
C LEU A 42 7.02 8.37 3.06
N TYR A 43 7.42 7.17 3.50
CA TYR A 43 8.82 6.92 3.88
C TYR A 43 9.80 7.05 2.70
N ARG A 44 9.39 6.79 1.45
CA ARG A 44 10.23 7.08 0.27
C ARG A 44 10.36 8.58 0.02
N ILE A 45 9.30 9.36 0.23
CA ILE A 45 9.28 10.82 0.01
C ILE A 45 10.05 11.56 1.11
N PHE A 46 9.79 11.22 2.37
CA PHE A 46 10.33 11.95 3.52
C PHE A 46 11.60 11.32 4.10
N GLY A 47 11.94 10.10 3.68
CA GLY A 47 13.02 9.30 4.25
C GLY A 47 12.63 8.58 5.54
N THR A 48 13.43 7.58 5.92
CA THR A 48 13.28 6.87 7.20
C THR A 48 14.05 7.61 8.28
N HIS A 49 13.37 7.88 9.41
CA HIS A 49 13.94 8.57 10.56
C HIS A 49 13.72 7.74 11.82
N GLU A 50 14.36 8.13 12.93
CA GLU A 50 13.97 7.60 14.24
C GLU A 50 12.46 7.84 14.46
N PRO A 51 11.69 6.86 14.98
CA PRO A 51 10.24 6.99 15.13
C PRO A 51 9.79 8.20 15.96
N CYS A 52 10.65 8.64 16.89
CA CYS A 52 10.40 9.82 17.72
C CYS A 52 10.61 11.15 16.98
N VAL A 53 11.29 11.15 15.83
CA VAL A 53 11.50 12.33 14.98
C VAL A 53 10.32 12.51 14.05
N LEU A 54 10.09 11.55 13.16
CA LEU A 54 8.98 11.52 12.22
C LEU A 54 8.62 10.06 11.94
N SER A 55 7.36 9.71 12.15
CA SER A 55 6.79 8.42 11.76
C SER A 55 5.42 8.61 11.15
N PHE A 56 5.04 7.66 10.30
CA PHE A 56 3.70 7.58 9.72
C PHE A 56 3.01 6.35 10.26
N VAL A 57 1.81 6.52 10.82
CA VAL A 57 1.05 5.45 11.46
C VAL A 57 -0.38 5.42 10.93
N ARG A 58 -0.98 4.23 10.90
CA ARG A 58 -2.41 4.10 10.63
C ARG A 58 -3.18 4.32 11.92
N GLN A 59 -4.15 5.22 11.89
CA GLN A 59 -5.06 5.49 13.01
C GLN A 59 -6.51 5.33 12.58
N GLY A 60 -7.33 4.79 13.48
CA GLY A 60 -8.77 4.63 13.28
C GLY A 60 -9.53 5.78 13.93
N PHE A 61 -10.42 6.40 13.18
CA PHE A 61 -11.28 7.49 13.60
C PHE A 61 -12.72 6.97 13.67
N PRO A 62 -13.44 7.17 14.79
CA PRO A 62 -14.84 6.78 14.88
C PRO A 62 -15.69 7.46 13.80
N HIS A 63 -16.54 6.69 13.14
CA HIS A 63 -17.53 7.14 12.18
C HIS A 63 -18.83 6.34 12.38
N ASP A 64 -19.96 6.86 11.92
CA ASP A 64 -21.29 6.26 12.14
C ASP A 64 -21.41 4.80 11.61
N PHE A 65 -20.55 4.44 10.66
CA PHE A 65 -20.54 3.14 9.99
C PHE A 65 -19.33 2.27 10.36
N GLY A 66 -18.56 2.65 11.39
CA GLY A 66 -17.40 1.92 11.87
C GLY A 66 -16.15 2.79 12.06
N GLN A 67 -14.97 2.19 11.99
CA GLN A 67 -13.71 2.93 12.09
C GLN A 67 -13.24 3.37 10.70
N TYR A 68 -13.10 4.67 10.48
CA TYR A 68 -12.44 5.21 9.30
C TYR A 68 -10.93 5.26 9.50
N TYR A 69 -10.15 4.60 8.66
CA TYR A 69 -8.69 4.55 8.82
C TYR A 69 -8.01 5.62 7.97
N LYS A 70 -7.08 6.37 8.58
CA LYS A 70 -6.20 7.32 7.90
C LYS A 70 -4.75 7.10 8.32
N VAL A 71 -3.83 7.63 7.52
CA VAL A 71 -2.44 7.82 7.92
C VAL A 71 -2.29 9.13 8.69
N VAL A 72 -1.54 9.08 9.79
CA VAL A 72 -1.20 10.22 10.65
C VAL A 72 0.32 10.34 10.67
N ALA A 73 0.82 11.55 10.48
CA ALA A 73 2.23 11.88 10.69
C ALA A 73 2.43 12.27 12.16
N CYS A 74 3.22 11.49 12.89
CA CYS A 74 3.57 11.72 14.28
C CYS A 74 5.01 12.24 14.36
N MET A 75 5.23 13.40 14.97
CA MET A 75 6.54 14.05 14.94
C MET A 75 6.87 14.91 16.14
N ASN A 76 8.16 15.04 16.44
CA ASN A 76 8.67 16.04 17.37
C ASN A 76 9.04 17.35 16.63
N ARG A 77 9.64 18.31 17.33
CA ARG A 77 10.08 19.60 16.75
C ARG A 77 11.11 19.46 15.60
N ARG A 78 11.93 18.41 15.59
CA ARG A 78 12.85 18.12 14.46
C ARG A 78 12.05 17.60 13.26
N GLY A 79 11.12 16.67 13.49
CA GLY A 79 10.27 16.15 12.41
C GLY A 79 9.40 17.20 11.76
N GLN A 80 8.92 18.21 12.52
CA GLN A 80 8.20 19.37 11.95
C GLN A 80 9.01 20.18 10.92
N ARG A 81 10.35 20.09 10.94
CA ARG A 81 11.22 20.74 9.94
C ARG A 81 11.46 19.86 8.71
N ILE A 82 11.13 18.57 8.82
CA ILE A 82 11.30 17.56 7.76
C ILE A 82 9.98 17.40 7.01
N PHE A 83 8.87 17.30 7.76
CA PHE A 83 7.53 17.18 7.22
C PHE A 83 7.10 18.48 6.56
N ASP A 84 6.64 18.35 5.32
CA ASP A 84 6.19 19.42 4.46
C ASP A 84 4.95 18.90 3.73
N GLU A 85 3.78 19.45 4.08
CA GLU A 85 2.49 19.04 3.49
C GLU A 85 2.49 19.21 1.96
N GLY A 86 3.27 20.15 1.42
CA GLY A 86 3.41 20.34 -0.02
C GLY A 86 4.13 19.20 -0.75
N LYS A 87 4.76 18.27 -0.02
CA LYS A 87 5.37 17.05 -0.56
C LYS A 87 4.46 15.83 -0.48
N LEU A 88 3.26 15.96 0.10
CA LEU A 88 2.29 14.87 0.04
C LEU A 88 1.97 14.56 -1.42
N PRO A 89 1.91 13.28 -1.80
CA PRO A 89 1.74 12.92 -3.20
C PRO A 89 0.28 13.10 -3.62
N ALA A 90 0.08 13.58 -4.85
CA ALA A 90 -1.22 13.55 -5.51
C ALA A 90 -1.66 12.11 -5.81
N GLN A 91 -0.70 11.28 -6.24
CA GLN A 91 -0.94 9.96 -6.82
C GLN A 91 -0.05 8.88 -6.21
N TRP A 92 -0.46 7.63 -6.36
CA TRP A 92 0.40 6.48 -6.03
C TRP A 92 1.65 6.46 -6.92
N ASP A 93 2.82 6.26 -6.32
CA ASP A 93 4.02 5.98 -7.11
C ASP A 93 3.96 4.56 -7.71
N HIS A 94 4.85 4.25 -8.65
CA HIS A 94 4.86 2.96 -9.34
C HIS A 94 5.05 1.77 -8.38
N ILE A 95 5.82 1.94 -7.31
CA ILE A 95 6.03 0.91 -6.28
C ILE A 95 4.72 0.62 -5.54
N ALA A 96 4.03 1.67 -5.11
CA ALA A 96 2.73 1.58 -4.45
C ALA A 96 1.68 0.94 -5.35
N ARG A 97 1.62 1.33 -6.63
CA ARG A 97 0.72 0.73 -7.63
C ARG A 97 0.99 -0.76 -7.82
N ALA A 98 2.27 -1.15 -7.91
CA ALA A 98 2.65 -2.55 -8.03
C ALA A 98 2.20 -3.37 -6.81
N GLU A 99 2.41 -2.83 -5.61
CA GLU A 99 2.04 -3.48 -4.36
C GLU A 99 0.52 -3.61 -4.17
N LEU A 100 -0.25 -2.57 -4.52
CA LEU A 100 -1.72 -2.60 -4.50
C LEU A 100 -2.25 -3.64 -5.48
N THR A 101 -1.71 -3.66 -6.70
CA THR A 101 -2.08 -4.62 -7.75
C THR A 101 -1.76 -6.05 -7.32
N TRP A 102 -0.57 -6.28 -6.76
CA TRP A 102 -0.21 -7.59 -6.23
C TRP A 102 -1.15 -8.02 -5.11
N SER A 103 -1.47 -7.13 -4.18
CA SER A 103 -2.36 -7.43 -3.04
C SER A 103 -3.77 -7.81 -3.50
N LEU A 104 -4.30 -7.08 -4.49
CA LEU A 104 -5.60 -7.35 -5.09
C LEU A 104 -5.64 -8.72 -5.77
N LEU A 105 -4.65 -9.01 -6.61
CA LEU A 105 -4.57 -10.27 -7.37
C LEU A 105 -4.34 -11.46 -6.45
N SER A 106 -3.39 -11.37 -5.51
CA SER A 106 -3.15 -12.41 -4.50
C SER A 106 -4.43 -12.75 -3.73
N ARG A 107 -5.21 -11.73 -3.33
CA ARG A 107 -6.48 -11.95 -2.63
C ARG A 107 -7.50 -12.64 -3.53
N ARG A 108 -7.63 -12.18 -4.78
CA ARG A 108 -8.54 -12.77 -5.76
C ARG A 108 -8.23 -14.24 -6.01
N TYR A 109 -6.96 -14.58 -6.25
CA TYR A 109 -6.55 -15.97 -6.47
C TYR A 109 -6.84 -16.87 -5.27
N ARG A 110 -6.52 -16.40 -4.06
CA ARG A 110 -6.85 -17.15 -2.82
C ARG A 110 -8.36 -17.36 -2.67
N GLN A 111 -9.17 -16.36 -2.99
CA GLN A 111 -10.63 -16.49 -2.95
C GLN A 111 -11.14 -17.47 -4.01
N GLU A 112 -10.63 -17.39 -5.24
CA GLU A 112 -11.01 -18.33 -6.32
C GLU A 112 -10.66 -19.78 -5.96
N CYS A 113 -9.50 -20.04 -5.33
CA CYS A 113 -9.15 -21.37 -4.83
C CYS A 113 -10.04 -21.81 -3.67
N TRP A 114 -10.31 -20.92 -2.72
CA TRP A 114 -11.22 -21.22 -1.61
C TRP A 114 -12.62 -21.61 -2.10
N ASP A 115 -13.09 -20.94 -3.15
CA ASP A 115 -14.40 -21.20 -3.75
C ASP A 115 -14.40 -22.39 -4.71
N GLY A 116 -13.27 -23.10 -4.88
CA GLY A 116 -13.12 -24.22 -5.81
C GLY A 116 -13.19 -23.84 -7.29
N ARG A 117 -13.03 -22.55 -7.61
CA ARG A 117 -13.08 -22.01 -8.98
C ARG A 117 -11.73 -22.04 -9.70
N ARG A 118 -10.65 -22.30 -8.98
CA ARG A 118 -9.27 -22.36 -9.48
C ARG A 118 -8.47 -23.39 -8.70
N ASP A 119 -7.62 -24.16 -9.37
CA ASP A 119 -6.64 -25.03 -8.71
C ASP A 119 -5.44 -24.20 -8.22
N GLU A 120 -4.86 -24.56 -7.07
CA GLU A 120 -3.68 -23.88 -6.52
C GLU A 120 -2.49 -23.92 -7.49
N LEU A 121 -2.36 -24.99 -8.28
CA LEU A 121 -1.33 -25.15 -9.31
C LEU A 121 -1.48 -24.14 -10.46
N ASP A 122 -2.67 -23.56 -10.64
CA ASP A 122 -2.95 -22.55 -11.66
C ASP A 122 -2.70 -21.11 -11.17
N ILE A 123 -2.20 -20.93 -9.93
CA ILE A 123 -1.80 -19.62 -9.42
C ILE A 123 -0.35 -19.33 -9.84
N PRO A 124 -0.07 -18.18 -10.48
CA PRO A 124 1.31 -17.79 -10.76
C PRO A 124 2.14 -17.72 -9.47
N ALA A 125 3.35 -18.29 -9.49
CA ALA A 125 4.23 -18.40 -8.32
C ALA A 125 4.46 -17.08 -7.57
N LEU A 126 4.42 -15.96 -8.29
CA LEU A 126 4.48 -14.59 -7.74
C LEU A 126 3.46 -14.32 -6.62
N TYR A 127 2.28 -14.96 -6.65
CA TYR A 127 1.16 -14.71 -5.73
C TYR A 127 1.03 -15.76 -4.61
N LEU A 128 1.86 -16.82 -4.65
CA LEU A 128 1.85 -17.91 -3.66
C LEU A 128 2.57 -17.56 -2.35
N GLY A 129 3.33 -16.46 -2.32
CA GLY A 129 4.19 -16.07 -1.19
C GLY A 129 3.79 -14.79 -0.46
N ALA A 130 4.78 -14.24 0.25
CA ALA A 130 4.74 -12.89 0.81
C ALA A 130 4.77 -11.83 -0.31
N VAL A 131 4.36 -10.61 0.03
CA VAL A 131 4.47 -9.45 -0.88
C VAL A 131 5.94 -9.32 -1.32
N PRO A 132 6.23 -9.24 -2.63
CA PRO A 132 7.57 -9.02 -3.13
C PRO A 132 8.15 -7.67 -2.65
N ASP A 133 9.46 -7.59 -2.55
CA ASP A 133 10.14 -6.33 -2.29
C ASP A 133 10.19 -5.49 -3.57
N PHE A 134 9.23 -4.57 -3.74
CA PHE A 134 9.21 -3.60 -4.84
C PHE A 134 10.03 -2.36 -4.45
N PRO A 135 10.92 -1.83 -5.31
CA PRO A 135 10.98 -2.00 -6.78
C PRO A 135 11.91 -3.12 -7.29
N ASP A 136 12.66 -3.79 -6.43
CA ASP A 136 13.77 -4.67 -6.83
C ASP A 136 13.32 -6.02 -7.43
N HIS A 137 12.03 -6.14 -7.77
CA HIS A 137 11.44 -7.31 -8.40
C HIS A 137 11.24 -7.09 -9.92
N PRO A 138 11.60 -8.06 -10.80
CA PRO A 138 11.56 -7.88 -12.26
C PRO A 138 10.17 -7.54 -12.83
N VAL A 139 9.10 -7.87 -12.12
CA VAL A 139 7.71 -7.58 -12.55
C VAL A 139 7.13 -6.28 -11.99
N ALA A 140 7.88 -5.51 -11.20
CA ALA A 140 7.40 -4.31 -10.52
C ALA A 140 6.75 -3.31 -11.48
N ASN A 141 7.43 -3.02 -12.60
CA ASN A 141 6.94 -2.08 -13.61
C ASN A 141 5.64 -2.55 -14.28
N TRP A 142 5.51 -3.84 -14.57
CA TRP A 142 4.31 -4.41 -15.17
C TRP A 142 3.11 -4.31 -14.21
N LEU A 143 3.31 -4.69 -12.95
CA LEU A 143 2.29 -4.56 -11.92
C LEU A 143 1.90 -3.10 -11.66
N ALA A 144 2.86 -2.17 -11.70
CA ALA A 144 2.58 -0.74 -11.53
C ALA A 144 1.62 -0.18 -12.60
N LEU A 145 1.66 -0.77 -13.80
CA LEU A 145 0.80 -0.44 -14.93
C LEU A 145 -0.51 -1.25 -14.92
N GLY A 146 -0.73 -2.11 -13.92
CA GLY A 146 -1.90 -2.98 -13.83
C GLY A 146 -1.83 -4.23 -14.73
N PHE A 147 -0.67 -4.52 -15.33
CA PHE A 147 -0.49 -5.75 -16.07
C PHE A 147 -0.19 -6.91 -15.12
N VAL A 148 -0.92 -8.00 -15.30
CA VAL A 148 -0.59 -9.28 -14.66
C VAL A 148 0.57 -9.86 -15.45
N PRO A 149 1.76 -10.07 -14.85
CA PRO A 149 2.76 -10.93 -15.47
C PRO A 149 2.17 -12.33 -15.50
N MET A 150 1.54 -12.67 -16.62
CA MET A 150 1.33 -14.07 -16.95
C MET A 150 2.73 -14.67 -17.07
N PRO A 151 3.03 -15.82 -16.45
CA PRO A 151 4.22 -16.54 -16.88
C PRO A 151 4.03 -16.74 -18.38
N ASP A 152 4.95 -16.18 -19.17
CA ASP A 152 5.00 -16.47 -20.59
C ASP A 152 4.95 -18.00 -20.71
N VAL A 153 3.92 -18.47 -21.40
CA VAL A 153 4.03 -19.70 -22.15
C VAL A 153 5.35 -19.60 -22.90
N LEU A 154 6.35 -20.34 -22.42
CA LEU A 154 7.62 -20.64 -23.07
C LEU A 154 8.27 -19.41 -23.74
N ALA A 155 9.31 -18.86 -23.09
CA ALA A 155 10.33 -18.09 -23.79
C ALA A 155 10.57 -18.71 -25.17
N LEU A 156 10.18 -18.00 -26.24
CA LEU A 156 10.42 -18.46 -27.59
C LEU A 156 11.92 -18.70 -27.71
N PRO A 157 12.37 -19.90 -28.11
CA PRO A 157 13.79 -20.11 -28.36
C PRO A 157 14.17 -19.11 -29.44
N HIS A 158 15.12 -18.24 -29.13
CA HIS A 158 15.81 -17.46 -30.15
C HIS A 158 16.47 -18.47 -31.11
N HIS A 159 15.88 -18.61 -32.30
CA HIS A 159 16.50 -19.23 -33.46
C HIS A 159 17.11 -18.13 -34.33
#